data_AF-A0A8S0FE39-F1
#
_entry.id   AF-A0A8S0FE39-F1
#
_cell.length_a   1.000
_cell.length_b   1.000
_cell.length_c   1.000
_cell.angle_alpha   90.00
_cell.angle_beta   90.00
_cell.angle_gamma   90.00
#
_symmetry.space_group_name_H-M   'P 1'
#
loop_
_entity.id
_entity.type
_entity.pdbx_description
1 polymer ?
#
loop_
_entity_poly.entity_id
_entity_poly.type
_entity_poly.pdbx_seq_one_letter_code
_entity_poly.pdbx_strand_id
1 'polypeptide(L)'
;MAQKRQYASLTSLFAQLFIELAEWHSPLYLVIDDYHLITNPVIHESMRFFIRHQPENLTLVVLSRNLPQLGIANLRVRDQLLEIGSQQLAFTHQEAKQFFDCRLSSPIEAAESSRICDDVSGWATALQLIALSARQNTHSAHKSVRRLAGINASHSSMAFGLSGR
;
A
#
# COMPACT_ATOMS: atom_id res chain seq x y z
N MET A 1 30.26 -2.92 -5.81
CA MET A 1 30.75 -4.04 -4.98
C MET A 1 30.17 -3.90 -3.59
N ALA A 2 29.15 -4.69 -3.24
CA ALA A 2 28.59 -4.67 -1.88
C ALA A 2 29.55 -5.45 -0.96
N GLN A 3 30.44 -4.74 -0.28
CA GLN A 3 31.32 -5.33 0.72
C GLN A 3 30.45 -5.83 1.87
N LYS A 4 30.55 -7.13 2.19
CA LYS A 4 29.75 -7.81 3.21
C LYS A 4 30.19 -7.32 4.59
N ARG A 5 29.72 -6.13 4.98
CA ARG A 5 29.91 -5.57 6.32
C ARG A 5 29.17 -6.51 7.30
N GLN A 6 29.91 -7.18 8.17
CA GLN A 6 29.34 -7.96 9.27
C GLN A 6 28.86 -6.96 10.33
N TYR A 7 27.56 -6.69 10.34
CA TYR A 7 26.94 -5.87 11.38
C TYR A 7 26.57 -6.75 12.58
N ALA A 8 26.94 -6.32 13.78
CA ALA A 8 26.64 -7.03 15.02
C ALA A 8 25.13 -7.07 15.35
N SER A 9 24.36 -6.09 14.83
CA SER A 9 22.90 -6.01 15.00
C SER A 9 22.25 -5.21 13.86
N LEU A 10 20.93 -5.37 13.68
CA LEU A 10 20.14 -4.54 12.77
C LEU A 10 20.17 -3.06 13.15
N THR A 11 20.16 -2.75 14.45
CA THR A 11 20.28 -1.38 14.95
C THR A 11 21.59 -0.73 14.52
N SER A 12 22.71 -1.45 14.61
CA SER A 12 24.02 -0.94 14.17
C SER A 12 24.06 -0.73 12.65
N LEU A 13 23.41 -1.61 11.89
CA LEU A 13 23.23 -1.44 10.44
C LEU A 13 22.43 -0.17 10.13
N PHE A 14 21.29 0.04 10.80
CA PHE A 14 20.45 1.23 10.60
C PHE A 14 21.16 2.52 10.99
N ALA A 15 21.86 2.54 12.12
CA ALA A 15 22.64 3.72 12.53
C ALA A 15 23.68 4.10 11.46
N GLN A 16 24.42 3.12 10.93
CA GLN A 16 25.39 3.38 9.87
C GLN A 16 24.72 3.85 8.58
N LEU A 17 23.59 3.23 8.21
CA LEU A 17 22.80 3.64 7.06
C LEU A 17 22.32 5.09 7.21
N PHE A 18 21.83 5.49 8.38
CA PHE A 18 21.35 6.84 8.63
C PHE A 18 22.44 7.91 8.49
N ILE A 19 23.67 7.62 8.90
CA ILE A 19 24.81 8.52 8.66
C ILE A 19 25.00 8.74 7.15
N GLU A 20 24.98 7.67 6.37
CA GLU A 20 25.14 7.76 4.91
C GLU A 20 23.92 8.45 4.24
N LEU A 21 22.70 8.20 4.73
CA LEU A 21 21.48 8.80 4.21
C LEU A 21 21.32 10.27 4.58
N ALA A 22 21.85 10.72 5.71
CA ALA A 22 21.78 12.11 6.15
C ALA A 22 22.55 13.06 5.20
N GLU A 23 23.58 12.56 4.52
CA GLU A 23 24.34 13.32 3.51
C GLU A 23 23.58 13.50 2.18
N TRP A 24 22.45 12.80 2.00
CA TRP A 24 21.60 12.97 0.81
C TRP A 24 20.67 14.17 0.97
N HIS A 25 20.84 15.18 0.12
CA HIS A 25 20.10 16.44 0.22
C HIS A 25 18.69 16.39 -0.41
N SER A 26 18.31 15.26 -1.01
CA SER A 26 16.99 15.07 -1.63
C SER A 26 16.08 14.22 -0.75
N PRO A 27 14.75 14.43 -0.80
CA PRO A 27 13.80 13.55 -0.13
C PRO A 27 13.94 12.09 -0.58
N LEU A 28 13.99 11.18 0.38
CA LEU A 28 14.10 9.74 0.19
C LEU A 28 12.86 9.04 0.74
N TYR A 29 12.39 8.04 0.01
CA TYR A 29 11.28 7.19 0.43
C TYR A 29 11.75 5.74 0.51
N LEU A 30 11.63 5.13 1.69
CA LEU A 30 11.81 3.69 1.86
C LEU A 30 10.44 3.04 1.91
N VAL A 31 10.12 2.24 0.90
CA VAL A 31 8.86 1.49 0.84
C VAL A 31 9.10 0.06 1.29
N ILE A 32 8.37 -0.38 2.30
CA ILE A 32 8.34 -1.78 2.74
C ILE A 32 6.95 -2.33 2.44
N ASP A 33 6.89 -3.25 1.49
CA ASP A 33 5.66 -3.94 1.15
C ASP A 33 5.44 -5.20 2.00
N ASP A 34 4.18 -5.58 2.16
CA ASP A 34 3.73 -6.78 2.87
C ASP A 34 4.35 -6.97 4.28
N TYR A 35 4.46 -5.89 5.06
CA TYR A 35 5.12 -5.90 6.38
C TYR A 35 4.54 -6.96 7.34
N HIS A 36 3.25 -7.23 7.26
CA HIS A 36 2.56 -8.29 8.01
C HIS A 36 3.18 -9.69 7.91
N LEU A 37 3.99 -9.97 6.86
CA LEU A 37 4.72 -11.24 6.71
C LEU A 37 5.93 -11.36 7.64
N ILE A 38 6.42 -10.23 8.17
CA ILE A 38 7.50 -10.21 9.15
C ILE A 38 6.91 -10.61 10.50
N THR A 39 7.32 -11.77 11.02
CA THR A 39 6.89 -12.27 12.33
C THR A 39 8.00 -12.20 13.39
N ASN A 40 9.22 -11.86 12.98
CA ASN A 40 10.38 -11.86 13.87
C ASN A 40 10.37 -10.62 14.79
N PRO A 41 10.29 -10.79 16.12
CA PRO A 41 10.22 -9.68 17.07
C PRO A 41 11.47 -8.79 17.06
N VAL A 42 12.65 -9.35 16.75
CA VAL A 42 13.90 -8.57 16.65
C VAL A 42 13.82 -7.56 15.51
N ILE A 43 13.16 -7.91 14.40
CA ILE A 43 12.96 -6.98 13.28
C ILE A 43 11.98 -5.88 13.69
N HIS A 44 10.89 -6.20 14.39
CA HIS A 44 9.95 -5.20 14.90
C HIS A 44 10.62 -4.22 15.86
N GLU A 45 11.43 -4.71 16.80
CA GLU A 45 12.25 -3.90 17.71
C GLU A 45 13.15 -2.93 16.93
N SER A 46 13.87 -3.46 15.93
CA SER A 46 14.80 -2.69 15.11
C SER A 46 14.08 -1.66 14.24
N MET A 47 12.88 -1.95 13.75
CA MET A 47 12.06 -1.00 12.99
C MET A 47 11.51 0.12 13.88
N ARG A 48 11.21 -0.14 15.15
CA ARG A 48 10.89 0.95 16.11
C ARG A 48 12.09 1.86 16.33
N PHE A 49 13.30 1.30 16.37
CA PHE A 49 14.52 2.10 16.38
C PHE A 49 14.66 2.91 15.10
N PHE A 50 14.42 2.31 13.94
CA PHE A 50 14.48 2.99 12.63
C PHE A 50 13.58 4.22 12.61
N ILE A 51 12.29 4.06 12.95
CA ILE A 51 11.30 5.15 12.93
C ILE A 51 11.70 6.30 13.86
N ARG A 52 12.30 5.98 15.01
CA ARG A 52 12.68 6.99 16.01
C ARG A 52 13.90 7.82 15.61
N HIS A 53 14.80 7.26 14.81
CA HIS A 53 16.12 7.85 14.54
C HIS A 53 16.39 8.09 13.05
N GLN A 54 15.41 7.84 12.17
CA GLN A 54 15.56 8.14 10.74
C GLN A 54 15.88 9.63 10.54
N PRO A 55 16.74 9.97 9.56
CA PRO A 55 17.02 11.36 9.24
C PRO A 55 15.78 12.04 8.63
N GLU A 56 15.73 13.38 8.70
CA GLU A 56 14.55 14.18 8.31
C GLU A 56 14.23 14.06 6.81
N ASN A 57 15.25 13.81 5.99
CA ASN A 57 15.10 13.59 4.55
C ASN A 57 14.52 12.22 4.19
N LEU A 58 14.31 11.32 5.15
CA LEU A 58 13.82 9.96 4.92
C LEU A 58 12.39 9.79 5.43
N THR A 59 11.50 9.40 4.52
CA THR A 59 10.13 8.99 4.82
C THR A 59 10.01 7.48 4.66
N LEU A 60 9.54 6.82 5.72
CA LEU A 60 9.25 5.38 5.69
C LEU A 60 7.79 5.18 5.28
N VAL A 61 7.56 4.37 4.24
CA VAL A 61 6.23 3.95 3.79
C VAL A 61 6.08 2.46 4.06
N VAL A 62 5.10 2.07 4.86
CA VAL A 62 4.83 0.67 5.21
C VAL A 62 3.49 0.25 4.65
N LEU A 63 3.48 -0.78 3.82
CA LEU A 63 2.26 -1.44 3.34
C LEU A 63 2.07 -2.73 4.14
N SER A 64 0.87 -2.92 4.67
CA SER A 64 0.57 -4.08 5.51
C SER A 64 -0.89 -4.47 5.45
N ARG A 65 -1.20 -5.77 5.59
CA ARG A 65 -2.59 -6.23 5.65
C ARG A 65 -3.23 -6.17 7.03
N ASN A 66 -2.39 -6.03 8.05
CA ASN A 66 -2.80 -5.84 9.43
C ASN A 66 -2.02 -4.67 10.03
N LEU A 67 -2.49 -4.18 11.17
CA LEU A 67 -1.84 -3.09 11.88
C LEU A 67 -0.43 -3.54 12.34
N PRO A 68 0.67 -2.94 11.84
CA PRO A 68 2.00 -3.41 12.18
C PRO A 68 2.34 -3.04 13.63
N GLN A 69 3.08 -3.92 14.32
CA GLN A 69 3.45 -3.75 15.74
C GLN A 69 4.58 -2.74 15.96
N LEU A 70 4.49 -1.57 15.33
CA LEU A 70 5.53 -0.54 15.30
C LEU A 70 5.34 0.57 16.34
N GLY A 71 4.37 0.43 17.25
CA GLY A 71 4.07 1.47 18.25
C GLY A 71 3.40 2.71 17.64
N ILE A 72 2.56 2.49 16.63
CA ILE A 72 1.89 3.51 15.80
C ILE A 72 1.13 4.55 16.63
N ALA A 73 0.56 4.15 17.78
CA ALA A 73 -0.18 5.06 18.65
C ALA A 73 0.64 6.29 19.09
N ASN A 74 1.94 6.14 19.38
CA ASN A 74 2.78 7.26 19.78
C ASN A 74 3.06 8.20 18.59
N LEU A 75 3.20 7.66 17.38
CA LEU A 75 3.40 8.44 16.16
C LEU A 75 2.14 9.24 15.83
N ARG A 76 0.97 8.63 16.03
CA ARG A 76 -0.34 9.28 15.84
C ARG A 76 -0.54 10.46 16.78
N VAL A 77 -0.22 10.32 18.07
CA VAL A 77 -0.33 11.42 19.06
C VAL A 77 0.61 12.58 18.74
N ARG A 78 1.70 12.33 17.99
CA ARG A 78 2.69 13.33 17.60
C ARG A 78 2.45 13.91 16.21
N ASP A 79 1.36 13.56 15.54
CA ASP A 79 1.07 13.91 14.14
C ASP A 79 2.21 13.53 13.16
N GLN A 80 2.92 12.44 13.45
CA GLN A 80 4.03 11.90 12.64
C GLN A 80 3.63 10.69 11.78
N LEU A 81 2.33 10.48 11.63
CA LEU A 81 1.74 9.33 10.98
C LEU A 81 0.65 9.79 10.02
N LEU A 82 0.85 9.45 8.74
CA LEU A 82 -0.21 9.42 7.76
C LEU A 82 -0.69 7.97 7.61
N GLU A 83 -1.99 7.73 7.84
CA GLU A 83 -2.61 6.43 7.65
C GLU A 83 -3.61 6.49 6.50
N ILE A 84 -3.44 5.59 5.55
CA ILE A 84 -4.33 5.42 4.41
C ILE A 84 -4.93 4.03 4.50
N GLY A 85 -6.21 3.98 4.89
CA GLY A 85 -6.99 2.76 4.97
C GLY A 85 -7.47 2.26 3.60
N SER A 86 -7.90 1.01 3.53
CA SER A 86 -8.46 0.41 2.32
C SER A 86 -9.67 1.18 1.78
N GLN A 87 -10.48 1.79 2.64
CA GLN A 87 -11.62 2.60 2.25
C GLN A 87 -11.22 3.90 1.52
N GLN A 88 -10.07 4.47 1.87
CA GLN A 88 -9.56 5.68 1.19
C GLN A 88 -8.92 5.36 -0.16
N LEU A 89 -8.50 4.10 -0.37
CA LEU A 89 -7.97 3.61 -1.64
C LEU A 89 -9.05 3.02 -2.56
N ALA A 90 -10.22 2.71 -2.01
CA ALA A 90 -11.35 2.21 -2.77
C ALA A 90 -11.86 3.31 -3.71
N PHE A 91 -12.05 2.95 -4.98
CA PHE A 91 -12.61 3.85 -5.97
C PHE A 91 -14.04 4.20 -5.59
N THR A 92 -14.35 5.48 -5.72
CA THR A 92 -15.72 5.99 -5.74
C THR A 92 -16.43 5.55 -7.01
N HIS A 93 -17.77 5.65 -7.03
CA HIS A 93 -18.56 5.39 -8.25
C HIS A 93 -18.11 6.24 -9.44
N GLN A 94 -17.72 7.50 -9.17
CA GLN A 94 -17.22 8.40 -10.20
C GLN A 94 -15.87 7.94 -10.74
N GLU A 95 -14.93 7.57 -9.88
CA GLU A 95 -13.61 7.05 -10.29
C GLU A 95 -13.74 5.71 -11.02
N ALA A 96 -14.64 4.83 -10.57
CA ALA A 96 -14.92 3.57 -11.27
C ALA A 96 -15.48 3.81 -12.68
N LYS A 97 -16.38 4.79 -12.84
CA LYS A 97 -16.91 5.17 -14.16
C LYS A 97 -15.80 5.70 -15.07
N GLN A 98 -15.01 6.65 -14.57
CA GLN A 98 -13.87 7.20 -15.31
C GLN A 98 -12.86 6.10 -15.68
N PHE A 99 -12.60 5.17 -14.76
CA PHE A 99 -11.72 4.04 -14.99
C PHE A 99 -12.19 3.15 -16.14
N PHE A 100 -13.48 2.78 -16.17
CA PHE A 100 -14.02 1.96 -17.27
C PHE A 100 -14.03 2.72 -18.60
N ASP A 101 -14.38 4.01 -18.60
CA ASP A 101 -14.38 4.84 -19.81
C ASP A 101 -12.99 4.95 -20.44
N CYS A 102 -11.94 5.02 -19.62
CA CYS A 102 -10.57 5.05 -20.11
C CYS A 102 -10.06 3.67 -20.62
N ARG A 103 -10.66 2.56 -20.17
CA ARG A 103 -10.12 1.20 -20.38
C ARG A 103 -10.90 0.39 -21.40
N LEU A 104 -12.17 0.70 -21.63
CA LEU A 104 -13.06 -0.02 -22.52
C LEU A 104 -13.35 0.78 -23.78
N SER A 105 -13.39 0.10 -24.92
CA SER A 105 -13.73 0.71 -26.20
C SER A 105 -15.22 1.01 -26.36
N SER A 106 -16.06 0.30 -25.60
CA SER A 106 -17.50 0.56 -25.50
C SER A 106 -17.80 1.04 -24.09
N PRO A 107 -18.42 2.23 -23.93
CA PRO A 107 -18.72 2.78 -22.63
C PRO A 107 -19.77 1.94 -21.90
N ILE A 108 -19.56 1.74 -20.61
CA ILE A 108 -20.53 1.10 -19.71
C ILE A 108 -21.47 2.19 -19.17
N GLU A 109 -22.75 1.86 -18.99
CA GLU A 109 -23.71 2.77 -18.36
C GLU A 109 -23.31 3.10 -16.92
N ALA A 110 -23.57 4.32 -16.46
CA ALA A 110 -23.19 4.75 -15.11
C ALA A 110 -23.80 3.89 -14.00
N ALA A 111 -25.05 3.42 -14.20
CA ALA A 111 -25.72 2.52 -13.28
C ALA A 111 -25.04 1.14 -13.21
N GLU A 112 -24.62 0.59 -14.35
CA GLU A 112 -23.86 -0.66 -14.39
C GLU A 112 -22.49 -0.51 -13.74
N SER A 113 -21.75 0.56 -14.06
CA SER A 113 -20.46 0.84 -13.42
C SER A 113 -20.56 0.98 -11.90
N SER A 114 -21.62 1.63 -11.41
CA SER A 114 -21.83 1.81 -9.96
C SER A 114 -22.11 0.49 -9.27
N ARG A 115 -22.96 -0.36 -9.86
CA ARG A 115 -23.22 -1.72 -9.36
C ARG A 115 -21.95 -2.57 -9.31
N ILE A 116 -21.16 -2.54 -10.39
CA ILE A 116 -19.89 -3.26 -10.45
C ILE A 116 -18.93 -2.77 -9.36
N CYS A 117 -18.87 -1.46 -9.14
CA CYS A 117 -18.06 -0.84 -8.10
C CYS A 117 -18.50 -1.30 -6.70
N ASP A 118 -19.80 -1.33 -6.42
CA ASP A 118 -20.36 -1.81 -5.16
C ASP A 118 -20.05 -3.29 -4.93
N ASP A 119 -20.23 -4.13 -5.97
CA ASP A 119 -19.98 -5.57 -5.91
C ASP A 119 -18.51 -5.92 -5.58
N VAL A 120 -17.57 -5.02 -5.91
CA VAL A 120 -16.14 -5.19 -5.62
C VAL A 120 -15.62 -4.23 -4.55
N SER A 121 -16.50 -3.53 -3.85
CA SER A 121 -16.15 -2.54 -2.81
C SER A 121 -15.14 -1.49 -3.29
N GLY A 122 -15.22 -1.05 -4.55
CA GLY A 122 -14.33 -0.06 -5.15
C GLY A 122 -12.89 -0.54 -5.40
N TRP A 123 -12.61 -1.84 -5.30
CA TRP A 123 -11.25 -2.35 -5.48
C TRP A 123 -10.73 -2.16 -6.91
N ALA A 124 -9.76 -1.27 -7.09
CA ALA A 124 -9.15 -0.98 -8.39
C ALA A 124 -8.64 -2.24 -9.12
N THR A 125 -8.02 -3.18 -8.40
CA THR A 125 -7.56 -4.45 -8.98
C THR A 125 -8.72 -5.31 -9.49
N ALA A 126 -9.83 -5.36 -8.75
CA ALA A 126 -11.00 -6.11 -9.17
C ALA A 126 -11.66 -5.46 -10.40
N LEU A 127 -11.80 -4.12 -10.40
CA LEU A 127 -12.26 -3.35 -11.56
C LEU A 127 -11.37 -3.60 -12.79
N GLN A 128 -10.05 -3.63 -12.60
CA GLN A 128 -9.08 -3.92 -13.66
C GLN A 128 -9.24 -5.33 -14.22
N LEU A 129 -9.44 -6.35 -13.38
CA LEU A 129 -9.69 -7.72 -13.83
C LEU A 129 -11.00 -7.85 -14.60
N ILE A 130 -12.05 -7.14 -14.17
CA ILE A 130 -13.34 -7.06 -14.89
C ILE A 130 -13.12 -6.42 -16.27
N ALA A 131 -12.42 -5.27 -16.32
CA ALA A 131 -12.13 -4.58 -17.57
C ALA A 131 -11.28 -5.44 -18.53
N LEU A 132 -10.26 -6.16 -18.03
CA LEU A 132 -9.47 -7.09 -18.83
C LEU A 132 -10.32 -8.24 -19.38
N SER A 133 -11.19 -8.82 -18.55
CA SER A 133 -12.09 -9.89 -18.99
C SER A 133 -13.09 -9.44 -20.05
N ALA A 134 -13.60 -8.21 -19.95
CA ALA A 134 -14.54 -7.62 -20.91
C ALA A 134 -13.86 -7.29 -22.26
N ARG A 135 -12.55 -7.03 -22.25
CA ARG A 135 -11.76 -6.83 -23.48
C ARG A 135 -11.44 -8.13 -24.21
N GLN A 136 -11.28 -9.23 -23.49
CA GLN A 136 -10.87 -10.53 -24.04
C GLN A 136 -12.05 -11.38 -24.55
N ASN A 137 -13.25 -11.17 -24.02
CA ASN A 137 -14.45 -11.89 -24.42
C ASN A 137 -15.55 -10.91 -24.79
N THR A 138 -16.31 -11.19 -25.85
CA THR A 138 -17.53 -10.47 -26.27
C THR A 138 -18.69 -10.60 -25.27
N HIS A 139 -18.40 -10.75 -23.97
CA HIS A 139 -19.36 -10.96 -22.89
C HIS A 139 -19.42 -9.75 -21.95
N SER A 140 -20.64 -9.39 -21.55
CA SER A 140 -20.94 -8.26 -20.65
C SER A 140 -20.17 -8.35 -19.32
N ALA A 141 -19.68 -7.19 -18.87
CA ALA A 141 -18.90 -7.00 -17.64
C ALA A 141 -19.54 -7.66 -16.41
N HIS A 142 -20.87 -7.74 -16.35
CA HIS A 142 -21.63 -8.41 -15.29
C HIS A 142 -21.27 -9.89 -15.08
N LYS A 143 -20.93 -10.66 -16.14
CA LYS A 143 -20.56 -12.08 -15.97
C LYS A 143 -19.19 -12.25 -15.32
N SER A 144 -18.30 -11.27 -15.49
CA SER A 144 -16.95 -11.29 -14.92
C SER A 144 -16.94 -10.94 -13.43
N VAL A 145 -17.83 -10.05 -12.98
CA VAL A 145 -17.98 -9.69 -11.55
C VAL A 145 -18.27 -10.91 -10.69
N ARG A 146 -19.22 -11.75 -11.11
CA ARG A 146 -19.63 -12.97 -10.37
C ARG A 146 -18.50 -13.96 -10.13
N ARG A 147 -17.48 -13.97 -11.00
CA ARG A 147 -16.30 -14.84 -10.86
C ARG A 147 -15.25 -14.25 -9.91
N LEU A 148 -15.21 -12.92 -9.77
CA LEU A 148 -14.18 -12.18 -9.04
C LEU A 148 -14.61 -11.78 -7.62
N ALA A 149 -15.91 -11.64 -7.37
CA ALA A 149 -16.45 -11.36 -6.04
C ALA A 149 -16.02 -12.40 -4.98
N GLY A 150 -15.74 -13.65 -5.38
CA GLY A 150 -15.22 -14.70 -4.49
C GLY A 150 -13.74 -14.57 -4.11
N ILE A 151 -12.97 -13.71 -4.77
CA ILE A 151 -11.52 -13.55 -4.56
C ILE A 151 -11.21 -12.37 -3.60
N ASN A 152 -12.12 -11.40 -3.51
CA ASN A 152 -11.88 -10.11 -2.84
C ASN A 152 -11.86 -10.15 -1.29
N ALA A 153 -12.27 -11.24 -0.64
CA ALA A 153 -12.36 -11.28 0.82
C ALA A 153 -10.99 -11.32 1.56
N SER A 154 -9.87 -11.42 0.85
CA SER A 154 -8.58 -11.81 1.45
C SER A 154 -7.45 -10.77 1.36
N HIS A 155 -7.69 -9.64 0.70
CA HIS A 155 -6.70 -8.59 0.52
C HIS A 155 -7.28 -7.31 1.13
N SER A 156 -6.60 -6.71 2.08
CA SER A 156 -6.94 -5.39 2.63
C SER A 156 -5.62 -4.77 3.00
N SER A 157 -5.01 -4.03 2.08
CA SER A 157 -3.72 -3.38 2.33
C SER A 157 -3.95 -1.99 2.91
N MET A 158 -3.29 -1.70 4.01
CA MET A 158 -3.17 -0.37 4.63
C MET A 158 -1.79 0.18 4.27
N ALA A 159 -1.73 1.47 3.95
CA ALA A 159 -0.47 2.18 3.74
C ALA A 159 -0.25 3.18 4.89
N PHE A 160 0.94 3.14 5.49
CA PHE A 160 1.35 4.05 6.55
C PHE A 160 2.54 4.87 6.04
N GLY A 161 2.38 6.19 5.93
CA GLY A 161 3.48 7.12 5.74
C GLY A 161 3.97 7.62 7.09
N LEU A 162 5.25 7.43 7.38
CA LEU A 162 5.90 7.84 8.62
C LEU A 162 6.98 8.87 8.31
N SER A 163 6.70 10.13 8.63
CA SER A 163 7.69 11.20 8.53
C SER A 163 8.48 11.30 9.83
N GLY A 164 9.81 11.28 9.73
CA GLY A 164 10.70 11.77 10.79
C GLY A 164 10.44 13.26 11.06
N ARG A 165 10.82 13.72 12.25
CA ARG A 165 10.76 15.15 12.60
C ARG A 165 11.55 15.99 11.64
#